data_AF-A0A4R0Z422-F1
#
_entry.id   AF-A0A4R0Z422-F1
#
_cell.length_a   1.000
_cell.length_b   1.000
_cell.length_c   1.000
_cell.angle_alpha   90.00
_cell.angle_beta   90.00
_cell.angle_gamma   90.00
#
_symmetry.space_group_name_H-M   'P 1'
#
loop_
_entity.id
_entity.type
_entity.pdbx_description
1 polymer ?
#
loop_
_entity_poly.entity_id
_entity_poly.type
_entity_poly.pdbx_seq_one_letter_code
_entity_poly.pdbx_strand_id
1 'polypeptide(L)'
;MNRSEQGFTLVEVLVSIVILSIVSFSLLNIFSQSLKTTNDSMNRTIANQVAQNTLHTLDRRASTLQDELSLSKLVPSGASCPFCTEINGQTFQVDVNETQSIQLANTLEIEVSVMTDTMTTPVSLKGVISNATLREPFPETAVPESEDVQ
;
A
#
# COMPACT_ATOMS: atom_id res chain seq x y z
N MET A 1 61.46 -20.59 -36.98
CA MET A 1 60.69 -19.63 -36.16
C MET A 1 60.30 -20.34 -34.86
N ASN A 2 61.12 -20.27 -33.81
CA ASN A 2 60.75 -20.82 -32.50
C ASN A 2 60.07 -19.72 -31.69
N ARG A 3 58.75 -19.83 -31.49
CA ARG A 3 58.00 -19.00 -30.53
C ARG A 3 58.19 -19.61 -29.14
N SER A 4 58.65 -18.80 -28.20
CA SER A 4 58.67 -19.16 -26.78
C SER A 4 57.27 -18.97 -26.21
N GLU A 5 56.53 -20.06 -26.00
CA GLU A 5 55.28 -20.05 -25.26
C GLU A 5 55.62 -19.93 -23.76
N GLN A 6 55.72 -18.69 -23.25
CA GLN A 6 55.87 -18.43 -21.82
C GLN A 6 54.51 -18.67 -21.14
N GLY A 7 54.38 -19.80 -20.46
CA GLY A 7 53.21 -20.11 -19.64
C GLY A 7 53.15 -19.25 -18.38
N PHE A 8 51.93 -19.10 -17.83
CA PHE A 8 51.70 -18.38 -16.57
C PHE A 8 52.36 -19.09 -15.38
N THR A 9 52.86 -18.31 -14.43
CA THR A 9 53.36 -18.87 -13.17
C THR A 9 52.19 -19.22 -12.24
N LEU A 10 52.37 -20.22 -11.37
CA LEU A 10 51.36 -20.59 -10.36
C LEU A 10 50.96 -19.40 -9.47
N VAL A 11 51.92 -18.54 -9.13
CA VAL A 11 51.70 -17.36 -8.29
C VAL A 11 50.80 -16.34 -9.00
N GLU A 12 51.01 -16.13 -10.29
CA GLU A 12 50.21 -15.19 -11.09
C GLU A 12 48.75 -15.66 -11.23
N VAL A 13 48.55 -16.96 -11.44
CA VAL A 13 47.20 -17.56 -11.46
C VAL A 13 46.55 -17.43 -10.08
N LEU A 14 47.28 -17.70 -9.00
CA LEU A 14 46.79 -17.59 -7.63
C LEU A 14 46.35 -16.15 -7.31
N VAL A 15 47.18 -15.17 -7.65
CA VAL A 15 46.86 -13.73 -7.46
C VAL A 15 45.63 -13.34 -8.26
N SER A 16 45.50 -13.81 -9.51
CA SER A 16 44.34 -13.51 -10.36
C SER A 16 43.03 -14.05 -9.78
N ILE A 17 43.04 -15.27 -9.23
CA ILE A 17 41.86 -15.87 -8.59
C ILE A 17 41.48 -15.11 -7.32
N VAL A 18 42.47 -14.67 -6.53
CA VAL A 18 42.23 -13.86 -5.32
C VAL A 18 41.60 -12.51 -5.67
N ILE A 19 42.08 -11.84 -6.72
CA ILE A 19 41.49 -10.57 -7.16
C ILE A 19 40.05 -10.81 -7.64
N LEU A 20 39.83 -11.85 -8.44
CA LEU A 20 38.51 -12.16 -8.99
C LEU A 20 37.51 -12.56 -7.89
N SER A 21 37.96 -13.24 -6.83
CA SER A 21 37.10 -13.63 -5.72
C SER A 21 36.62 -12.43 -4.90
N ILE A 22 37.50 -11.44 -4.65
CA ILE A 22 37.15 -10.19 -3.95
C ILE A 22 36.08 -9.42 -4.74
N VAL A 23 36.25 -9.29 -6.06
CA VAL A 23 35.28 -8.62 -6.93
C VAL A 23 33.95 -9.37 -6.95
N SER A 24 33.99 -10.69 -7.11
CA SER A 24 32.78 -11.53 -7.17
C SER A 24 31.96 -11.44 -5.88
N PHE A 25 32.62 -11.49 -4.72
CA PHE A 25 31.94 -11.38 -3.43
C PHE A 25 31.28 -10.01 -3.22
N SER A 26 31.93 -8.96 -3.70
CA SER A 26 31.38 -7.60 -3.68
C SER A 26 30.11 -7.50 -4.53
N LEU A 27 30.11 -8.08 -5.74
CA LEU A 27 28.95 -8.10 -6.62
C LEU A 27 27.79 -8.91 -6.03
N LEU A 28 28.05 -10.07 -5.42
CA LEU A 28 27.02 -10.89 -4.78
C LEU A 28 26.27 -10.13 -3.66
N ASN A 29 26.99 -9.34 -2.86
CA ASN A 29 26.36 -8.50 -1.83
C ASN A 29 25.45 -7.44 -2.43
N ILE A 30 25.87 -6.79 -3.52
CA ILE A 30 25.06 -5.79 -4.23
C ILE A 30 23.80 -6.45 -4.79
N PHE A 31 23.93 -7.59 -5.47
CA PHE A 31 22.78 -8.31 -6.03
C PHE A 31 21.80 -8.76 -4.96
N SER A 32 22.28 -9.26 -3.82
CA SER A 32 21.43 -9.67 -2.70
C SER A 32 20.61 -8.49 -2.16
N GLN A 33 21.23 -7.33 -1.98
CA GLN A 33 20.55 -6.11 -1.54
C GLN A 33 19.54 -5.63 -2.59
N SER A 34 19.93 -5.58 -3.86
CA SER A 34 19.03 -5.19 -4.97
C SER A 34 17.79 -6.08 -5.07
N LEU A 35 17.94 -7.40 -4.91
CA LEU A 35 16.82 -8.33 -4.90
C LEU A 35 15.90 -8.08 -3.72
N LYS A 36 16.45 -7.86 -2.52
CA LYS A 36 15.64 -7.54 -1.33
C LYS A 36 14.85 -6.25 -1.54
N THR A 37 15.48 -5.19 -2.04
CA THR A 37 14.82 -3.91 -2.32
C THR A 37 13.76 -4.04 -3.41
N THR A 38 14.02 -4.85 -4.45
CA THR A 38 13.05 -5.12 -5.52
C THR A 38 11.80 -5.80 -4.97
N ASN A 39 11.97 -6.84 -4.15
CA ASN A 39 10.86 -7.54 -3.52
C ASN A 39 10.07 -6.62 -2.56
N ASP A 40 10.75 -5.83 -1.74
CA ASP A 40 10.08 -4.84 -0.87
C ASP A 40 9.27 -3.84 -1.70
N SER A 41 9.82 -3.34 -2.81
CA SER A 41 9.14 -2.40 -3.70
C SER A 41 7.92 -3.04 -4.38
N MET A 42 8.04 -4.31 -4.79
CA MET A 42 6.94 -5.08 -5.35
C MET A 42 5.82 -5.28 -4.32
N ASN A 43 6.18 -5.68 -3.09
CA ASN A 43 5.23 -5.88 -2.01
C ASN A 43 4.52 -4.59 -1.63
N ARG A 44 5.22 -3.45 -1.56
CA ARG A 44 4.60 -2.15 -1.33
C ARG A 44 3.65 -1.73 -2.45
N THR A 45 3.97 -2.07 -3.70
CA THR A 45 3.09 -1.80 -4.84
C THR A 45 1.81 -2.63 -4.74
N ILE A 46 1.94 -3.93 -4.43
CA ILE A 46 0.79 -4.82 -4.21
C ILE A 46 -0.04 -4.35 -3.03
N ALA A 47 0.58 -4.03 -1.89
CA ALA A 47 -0.09 -3.52 -0.70
C ALA A 47 -0.89 -2.24 -1.00
N ASN A 48 -0.35 -1.33 -1.82
CA ASN A 48 -1.06 -0.13 -2.25
C ASN A 48 -2.29 -0.48 -3.12
N GLN A 49 -2.16 -1.40 -4.06
CA GLN A 49 -3.30 -1.87 -4.88
C GLN A 49 -4.37 -2.55 -4.02
N VAL A 50 -3.97 -3.35 -3.04
CA VAL A 50 -4.87 -3.97 -2.07
C VAL A 50 -5.59 -2.91 -1.23
N ALA A 51 -4.87 -1.88 -0.76
CA ALA A 51 -5.46 -0.77 -0.02
C ALA A 51 -6.49 0.01 -0.85
N GLN A 52 -6.15 0.34 -2.10
CA GLN A 52 -7.05 1.03 -3.03
C GLN A 52 -8.30 0.20 -3.33
N ASN A 53 -8.14 -1.09 -3.63
CA ASN A 53 -9.27 -1.98 -3.88
C ASN A 53 -10.17 -2.13 -2.64
N THR A 54 -9.57 -2.18 -1.46
CA THR A 54 -10.31 -2.18 -0.18
C THR A 54 -11.12 -0.91 -0.03
N LEU A 55 -10.51 0.26 -0.26
CA LEU A 55 -11.20 1.55 -0.18
C LEU A 55 -12.34 1.66 -1.20
N HIS A 56 -12.11 1.27 -2.45
CA HIS A 56 -13.17 1.23 -3.48
C HIS A 56 -14.31 0.27 -3.12
N THR A 57 -13.99 -0.86 -2.50
CA THR A 57 -15.01 -1.81 -2.03
C THR A 57 -15.87 -1.21 -0.93
N LEU A 58 -15.23 -0.49 0.01
CA LEU A 58 -15.94 0.20 1.10
C LEU A 58 -16.79 1.35 0.55
N ASP A 59 -16.27 2.14 -0.39
CA ASP A 59 -17.00 3.23 -1.06
C ASP A 59 -18.24 2.70 -1.82
N ARG A 60 -18.07 1.61 -2.57
CA ARG A 60 -19.19 0.95 -3.24
C ARG A 60 -20.24 0.44 -2.25
N ARG A 61 -19.84 -0.09 -1.10
CA ARG A 61 -20.79 -0.52 -0.07
C ARG A 61 -21.50 0.66 0.58
N ALA A 62 -20.78 1.74 0.88
CA ALA A 62 -21.34 2.95 1.46
C ALA A 62 -22.44 3.54 0.58
N SER A 63 -22.22 3.68 -0.72
CA SER A 63 -23.24 4.20 -1.65
C SER A 63 -24.53 3.36 -1.75
N THR A 64 -24.50 2.11 -1.29
CA THR A 64 -25.71 1.26 -1.22
C THR A 64 -26.45 1.36 0.11
N LEU A 65 -25.84 1.94 1.14
CA LEU A 65 -26.45 2.14 2.45
C LEU A 65 -27.34 3.38 2.44
N GLN A 66 -28.60 3.19 2.82
CA GLN A 66 -29.60 4.27 2.97
C GLN A 66 -29.67 4.82 4.40
N ASP A 67 -29.04 4.12 5.35
CA ASP A 67 -29.00 4.46 6.77
C ASP A 67 -27.69 5.16 7.15
N GLU A 68 -27.55 5.53 8.44
CA GLU A 68 -26.32 6.09 9.02
C GLU A 68 -25.08 5.29 8.63
N LEU A 69 -24.07 6.00 8.13
CA LEU A 69 -22.80 5.42 7.69
C LEU A 69 -21.94 5.07 8.91
N SER A 70 -21.54 3.80 9.03
CA SER A 70 -20.66 3.34 10.12
C SER A 70 -19.74 2.24 9.62
N LEU A 71 -18.49 2.22 10.12
CA LEU A 71 -17.49 1.26 9.68
C LEU A 71 -17.92 -0.21 9.91
N SER A 72 -18.61 -0.48 11.03
CA SER A 72 -19.13 -1.81 11.39
C SER A 72 -20.15 -2.37 10.38
N LYS A 73 -20.84 -1.51 9.62
CA LYS A 73 -21.77 -1.93 8.56
C LYS A 73 -21.06 -2.17 7.22
N LEU A 74 -19.92 -1.50 7.01
CA LEU A 74 -19.14 -1.62 5.78
C LEU A 74 -18.21 -2.84 5.78
N VAL A 75 -17.72 -3.19 6.97
CA VAL A 75 -16.81 -4.32 7.18
C VAL A 75 -17.62 -5.58 7.48
N PRO A 76 -17.45 -6.70 6.73
CA PRO A 76 -18.17 -7.94 6.99
C PRO A 76 -17.77 -8.50 8.35
N SER A 77 -18.75 -8.70 9.24
CA SER A 77 -18.57 -9.39 10.51
C SER A 77 -18.58 -10.91 10.29
N GLY A 78 -17.50 -11.60 10.65
CA GLY A 78 -17.44 -13.07 10.63
C GLY A 78 -16.12 -13.70 10.14
N ALA A 79 -15.22 -12.91 9.57
CA ALA A 79 -13.87 -13.34 9.20
C ALA A 79 -12.82 -12.66 10.09
N SER A 80 -11.74 -13.37 10.44
CA SER A 80 -10.59 -12.82 11.18
C SER A 80 -9.98 -11.61 10.46
N CYS A 81 -10.04 -11.60 9.13
CA CYS A 81 -9.65 -10.47 8.30
C CYS A 81 -10.43 -10.49 6.96
N PRO A 82 -11.45 -9.65 6.80
CA PRO A 82 -12.36 -9.72 5.64
C PRO A 82 -11.77 -9.22 4.33
N PHE A 83 -10.67 -8.46 4.37
CA PHE A 83 -9.98 -7.92 3.19
C PHE A 83 -8.59 -8.53 2.97
N CYS A 84 -8.17 -9.49 3.80
CA CYS A 84 -6.90 -10.16 3.62
C CYS A 84 -6.89 -10.97 2.32
N THR A 85 -5.74 -10.98 1.67
CA THR A 85 -5.54 -11.72 0.42
C THR A 85 -4.15 -12.34 0.38
N GLU A 86 -4.04 -13.47 -0.29
CA GLU A 86 -2.76 -14.12 -0.56
C GLU A 86 -2.38 -13.87 -2.02
N ILE A 87 -1.23 -13.25 -2.23
CA ILE A 87 -0.69 -12.95 -3.56
C ILE A 87 0.76 -13.43 -3.58
N ASN A 88 1.09 -14.31 -4.52
CA ASN A 88 2.42 -14.91 -4.66
C ASN A 88 2.93 -15.64 -3.40
N GLY A 89 2.05 -16.33 -2.67
CA GLY A 89 2.41 -17.04 -1.43
C GLY A 89 2.61 -16.13 -0.22
N GLN A 90 2.31 -14.84 -0.37
CA GLN A 90 2.44 -13.84 0.68
C GLN A 90 1.07 -13.35 1.11
N THR A 91 0.80 -13.40 2.41
CA THR A 91 -0.46 -12.90 2.97
C THR A 91 -0.35 -11.41 3.25
N PHE A 92 -1.25 -10.63 2.65
CA PHE A 92 -1.41 -9.21 2.92
C PHE A 92 -2.51 -9.02 3.96
N GLN A 93 -2.11 -8.57 5.14
CA GLN A 93 -3.00 -8.20 6.23
C GLN A 93 -3.54 -6.80 6.01
N VAL A 94 -4.85 -6.62 6.20
CA VAL A 94 -5.54 -5.37 5.93
C VAL A 94 -6.31 -4.95 7.18
N ASP A 95 -5.92 -3.81 7.73
CA ASP A 95 -6.57 -3.16 8.86
C ASP A 95 -7.28 -1.91 8.37
N VAL A 96 -8.55 -1.73 8.76
CA VAL A 96 -9.35 -0.55 8.42
C VAL A 96 -9.75 0.13 9.71
N ASN A 97 -9.26 1.35 9.92
CA ASN A 97 -9.54 2.14 11.11
C ASN A 97 -10.27 3.42 10.74
N GLU A 98 -11.20 3.85 11.60
CA GLU A 98 -11.80 5.18 11.51
C GLU A 98 -10.83 6.20 12.13
N THR A 99 -10.50 7.26 11.38
CA THR A 99 -9.53 8.26 11.85
C THR A 99 -10.23 9.42 12.55
N GLN A 100 -11.37 9.86 12.03
CA GLN A 100 -12.25 10.86 12.63
C GLN A 100 -13.70 10.59 12.22
N SER A 101 -14.60 10.57 13.20
CA SER A 101 -16.04 10.70 12.95
C SER A 101 -16.33 12.17 12.75
N ILE A 102 -16.25 12.65 11.52
CA ILE A 102 -16.81 13.95 11.19
C ILE A 102 -18.32 13.81 11.44
N GLN A 103 -18.93 14.67 12.27
CA GLN A 103 -20.35 14.63 12.65
C GLN A 103 -21.32 14.93 11.48
N LEU A 104 -21.03 14.44 10.28
CA LEU A 104 -21.99 14.34 9.19
C LEU A 104 -22.40 12.87 9.11
N ALA A 105 -23.68 12.59 9.32
CA ALA A 105 -24.24 11.23 9.37
C ALA A 105 -23.92 10.36 8.13
N ASN A 106 -23.48 11.00 7.05
CA ASN A 106 -23.26 10.41 5.74
C ASN A 106 -21.80 10.46 5.27
N THR A 107 -20.83 10.72 6.16
CA THR A 107 -19.40 10.79 5.80
C THR A 107 -18.53 10.13 6.86
N LEU A 108 -17.50 9.41 6.43
CA LEU A 108 -16.59 8.66 7.28
C LEU A 108 -15.15 8.83 6.79
N GLU A 109 -14.23 9.26 7.66
CA GLU A 109 -12.79 9.27 7.35
C GLU A 109 -12.14 7.97 7.83
N ILE A 110 -11.58 7.21 6.89
CA ILE A 110 -10.94 5.93 7.16
C ILE A 110 -9.46 5.92 6.78
N GLU A 111 -8.70 5.10 7.47
CA GLU A 111 -7.35 4.72 7.12
C GLU A 111 -7.30 3.21 6.87
N VAL A 112 -6.88 2.82 5.67
CA VAL A 112 -6.63 1.43 5.29
C VAL A 112 -5.13 1.19 5.39
N SER A 113 -4.70 0.32 6.29
CA SER A 113 -3.32 -0.09 6.47
C SER A 113 -3.12 -1.51 5.99
N VAL A 114 -2.12 -1.72 5.13
CA VAL A 114 -1.80 -3.02 4.55
C VAL A 114 -0.36 -3.40 4.87
N MET A 115 -0.17 -4.62 5.41
CA MET A 115 1.14 -5.12 5.83
C MET A 115 1.32 -6.59 5.44
N THR A 116 2.58 -7.00 5.33
CA THR A 116 2.95 -8.41 5.25
C THR A 116 4.19 -8.68 6.08
N ASP A 117 4.51 -9.95 6.31
CA ASP A 117 5.61 -10.43 7.15
C ASP A 117 7.00 -9.99 6.69
N THR A 118 7.16 -9.78 5.37
CA THR A 118 8.43 -9.32 4.79
C THR A 118 8.58 -7.80 4.72
N MET A 119 7.51 -7.04 5.00
CA MET A 119 7.54 -5.58 5.00
C MET A 119 7.95 -5.04 6.37
N THR A 120 8.74 -3.97 6.38
CA THR A 120 9.19 -3.32 7.62
C THR A 120 8.20 -2.29 8.16
N THR A 121 7.40 -1.70 7.27
CA THR A 121 6.37 -0.71 7.61
C THR A 121 5.11 -0.97 6.78
N PRO A 122 3.91 -0.76 7.34
CA PRO A 122 2.66 -0.86 6.59
C PRO A 122 2.58 0.23 5.52
N VAL A 123 1.83 -0.05 4.45
CA VAL A 123 1.35 0.97 3.52
C VAL A 123 -0.02 1.42 4.01
N SER A 124 -0.15 2.70 4.33
CA SER A 124 -1.40 3.30 4.81
C SER A 124 -1.97 4.26 3.78
N LEU A 125 -3.26 4.12 3.52
CA LEU A 125 -4.04 4.95 2.61
C LEU A 125 -5.20 5.57 3.37
N LYS A 126 -5.23 6.90 3.47
CA LYS A 126 -6.36 7.65 4.04
C LYS A 126 -7.37 7.98 2.95
N GLY A 127 -8.65 7.95 3.31
CA GLY A 127 -9.69 8.44 2.43
C GLY A 127 -10.99 8.73 3.15
N VAL A 128 -11.85 9.45 2.44
CA VAL A 128 -13.19 9.83 2.92
C VAL A 128 -14.21 9.04 2.11
N ILE A 129 -15.12 8.37 2.81
CA ILE A 129 -16.22 7.62 2.23
C ILE A 129 -17.51 8.34 2.56
N SER A 130 -18.44 8.39 1.60
CA SER A 130 -19.76 8.99 1.83
C SER A 130 -20.85 8.14 1.19
N ASN A 131 -22.01 8.08 1.86
CA ASN A 131 -23.25 7.55 1.28
C ASN A 131 -24.25 8.68 0.92
N ALA A 132 -23.84 9.95 1.00
CA ALA A 132 -24.70 11.07 0.66
C ALA A 132 -25.17 10.93 -0.80
N THR A 133 -26.49 10.87 -0.98
CA THR A 133 -27.09 10.92 -2.31
C THR A 133 -27.10 12.37 -2.77
N LEU A 134 -26.97 12.64 -4.08
CA LEU A 134 -27.14 13.97 -4.71
C LEU A 134 -28.53 14.63 -4.47
N ARG A 135 -29.33 14.11 -3.53
CA ARG A 135 -30.67 14.54 -3.15
C ARG A 135 -30.70 15.28 -1.81
N GLU A 136 -29.60 15.40 -1.09
CA GLU A 136 -29.54 16.32 0.03
C GLU A 136 -29.75 17.75 -0.50
N PRO A 137 -30.77 18.48 -0.02
CA PRO A 137 -30.97 19.86 -0.44
C PRO A 137 -29.71 20.65 -0.11
N PHE A 138 -29.17 21.37 -1.10
CA PHE A 138 -28.10 22.32 -0.87
C PHE A 138 -28.52 23.25 0.28
N PRO A 139 -27.62 23.57 1.23
CA PRO A 139 -27.96 24.50 2.29
C PRO A 139 -28.47 25.79 1.65
N GLU A 140 -29.74 26.12 1.93
CA GLU A 140 -30.32 27.37 1.45
C GLU A 140 -29.49 28.51 2.02
N THR A 141 -28.80 29.23 1.14
CA THR A 141 -28.21 30.52 1.50
C THR A 141 -29.34 31.39 2.02
N ALA A 142 -29.28 31.75 3.31
CA ALA A 142 -30.28 32.61 3.93
C ALA A 142 -30.39 33.89 3.09
N VAL A 143 -31.53 34.08 2.42
CA VAL A 143 -31.88 35.35 1.80
C VAL A 143 -32.08 36.32 2.95
N PRO A 144 -31.31 37.41 3.04
CA PRO A 144 -31.51 38.39 4.10
C PRO A 144 -32.93 38.93 3.97
N GLU A 145 -33.70 38.82 5.05
CA GLU A 145 -35.05 39.35 5.18
C GLU A 145 -35.00 40.84 4.83
N SER A 146 -35.75 41.24 3.79
CA SER A 146 -35.83 42.63 3.39
C SER A 146 -36.41 43.43 4.56
N GLU A 147 -35.62 44.35 5.10
CA GLU A 147 -36.08 45.33 6.08
C GLU A 147 -37.32 46.05 5.52
N ASP A 148 -38.48 45.82 6.14
CA ASP A 148 -39.68 46.62 5.94
C ASP A 148 -39.36 48.06 6.40
N VAL A 149 -39.16 48.94 5.43
CA VAL A 149 -39.04 50.38 5.66
C VAL A 149 -40.44 50.92 5.97
N GLN A 150 -40.65 51.31 7.23
CA GLN A 150 -41.81 52.06 7.73
C GLN A 150 -41.97 53.43 7.05
#